data_AF-A0A497F3P4-F1
#
_entry.id   AF-A0A497F3P4-F1
#
_cell.length_a   1.000
_cell.length_b   1.000
_cell.length_c   1.000
_cell.angle_alpha   90.00
_cell.angle_beta   90.00
_cell.angle_gamma   90.00
#
_symmetry.space_group_name_H-M   'P 1'
#
loop_
_entity.id
_entity.type
_entity.pdbx_description
1 polymer ?
#
loop_
_entity_poly.entity_id
_entity_poly.type
_entity_poly.pdbx_seq_one_letter_code
_entity_poly.pdbx_strand_id
1 'polypeptide(L)'
;MLSKEDLAKYPFTSPAVKYIKELNISLEDLSKDEYAKLLYRAKERIKEAIDKAYITPDISDVDVELLSHPVAIMLVLATGSKPLIRRYAVAEAKRCYELLQLEDDDKLAEIAKDAFNWQVIKAKVKVGERLFDFAISLSDYLKTSKSFRSLHWKLVNRLVINGFVYLKKNELARLIAEELKSRIAEKTPLNENLPEKLANIAAEALSYYKSKVKAPEGVEDITELHATLSEYPPCVRRMIEDIKSGKSLPHTARFTVTTFLLNIGKTIDEVIDLFRNVADFDEGKTRYQVEHIAGERGSKIRYIPPSCETLKSFGLCTPDALCKGIRHPLAYYRKAAKLRKKGMTIAGEAL
;
A
#
# COMPACT_ATOMS: atom_id res chain seq x y z
N MET A 1 -5.29 -17.18 28.46
CA MET A 1 -6.73 -17.23 28.11
C MET A 1 -7.22 -15.80 28.06
N LEU A 2 -7.57 -15.33 26.87
CA LEU A 2 -7.96 -13.95 26.61
C LEU A 2 -9.29 -13.61 27.30
N SER A 3 -9.33 -12.48 28.01
CA SER A 3 -10.55 -11.92 28.58
C SER A 3 -11.47 -11.36 27.49
N LYS A 4 -12.74 -11.06 27.82
CA LYS A 4 -13.67 -10.42 26.89
C LYS A 4 -13.15 -9.07 26.37
N GLU A 5 -12.48 -8.31 27.24
CA GLU A 5 -11.79 -7.06 26.85
C GLU A 5 -10.64 -7.32 25.86
N ASP A 6 -9.87 -8.38 26.06
CA ASP A 6 -8.81 -8.77 25.13
C ASP A 6 -9.39 -9.15 23.75
N LEU A 7 -10.58 -9.76 23.70
CA LEU A 7 -11.26 -10.03 22.42
C LEU A 7 -11.58 -8.71 21.69
N ALA A 8 -12.05 -7.68 22.38
CA ALA A 8 -12.34 -6.38 21.79
C ALA A 8 -11.08 -5.59 21.37
N LYS A 9 -9.97 -5.76 22.10
CA LYS A 9 -8.66 -5.24 21.72
C LYS A 9 -8.11 -5.96 20.48
N TYR A 10 -8.26 -7.28 20.41
CA TYR A 10 -7.70 -8.17 19.39
C TYR A 10 -8.77 -9.03 18.71
N PRO A 11 -9.69 -8.40 17.96
CA PRO A 11 -10.85 -9.06 17.35
C PRO A 11 -10.50 -10.05 16.23
N PHE A 12 -9.22 -10.12 15.86
CA PHE A 12 -8.65 -11.03 14.87
C PHE A 12 -8.12 -12.36 15.46
N THR A 13 -8.19 -12.53 16.78
CA THR A 13 -7.83 -13.78 17.46
C THR A 13 -8.91 -14.85 17.26
N SER A 14 -8.54 -16.13 17.32
CA SER A 14 -9.48 -17.24 17.11
C SER A 14 -10.64 -17.24 18.11
N PRO A 15 -10.43 -16.98 19.43
CA PRO A 15 -11.52 -16.86 20.39
C PRO A 15 -12.48 -15.71 20.07
N ALA A 16 -11.98 -14.56 19.62
CA ALA A 16 -12.81 -13.42 19.23
C ALA A 16 -13.65 -13.74 17.99
N VAL A 17 -13.02 -14.33 16.96
CA VAL A 17 -13.70 -14.75 15.74
C VAL A 17 -14.76 -15.81 16.04
N LYS A 18 -14.48 -16.76 16.94
CA LYS A 18 -15.44 -17.78 17.37
C LYS A 18 -16.64 -17.15 18.08
N TYR A 19 -16.40 -16.27 19.04
CA TYR A 19 -17.45 -15.55 19.77
C TYR A 19 -18.35 -14.76 18.82
N ILE A 20 -17.78 -14.02 17.86
CA ILE A 20 -18.56 -13.25 16.88
C ILE A 20 -19.42 -14.17 16.01
N LYS A 21 -18.89 -15.32 15.59
CA LYS A 21 -19.65 -16.30 14.78
C LYS A 21 -20.83 -16.91 15.54
N GLU A 22 -20.66 -17.18 16.83
CA GLU A 22 -21.70 -17.77 17.68
C GLU A 22 -22.91 -16.83 17.90
N LEU A 23 -22.71 -15.52 17.76
CA LEU A 23 -23.81 -14.54 17.81
C LEU A 23 -24.75 -14.63 16.59
N ASN A 24 -24.30 -15.25 15.49
CA ASN A 24 -25.11 -15.53 14.29
C ASN A 24 -25.91 -14.32 13.74
N ILE A 25 -25.28 -13.14 13.74
CA ILE A 25 -25.89 -11.87 13.28
C ILE A 25 -25.80 -11.79 11.75
N SER A 26 -26.94 -11.66 11.08
CA SER A 26 -27.01 -11.47 9.61
C SER A 26 -26.79 -10.02 9.18
N LEU A 27 -26.60 -9.79 7.87
CA LEU A 27 -26.51 -8.42 7.33
C LEU A 27 -27.84 -7.67 7.48
N GLU A 28 -28.95 -8.39 7.37
CA GLU A 28 -30.31 -7.90 7.57
C GLU A 28 -30.50 -7.46 9.04
N ASP A 29 -30.00 -8.25 9.99
CA ASP A 29 -30.05 -7.90 11.40
C ASP A 29 -29.30 -6.60 11.67
N LEU A 30 -28.08 -6.43 11.14
CA LEU A 30 -27.29 -5.20 11.30
C LEU A 30 -28.01 -3.94 10.80
N SER A 31 -29.03 -4.07 9.96
CA SER A 31 -29.82 -2.94 9.47
C SER A 31 -30.91 -2.49 10.44
N LYS A 32 -31.27 -3.30 11.44
CA LYS A 32 -32.26 -2.98 12.47
C LYS A 32 -31.75 -1.92 13.45
N ASP A 33 -32.66 -1.19 14.06
CA ASP A 33 -32.31 -0.06 14.94
C ASP A 33 -31.65 -0.50 16.26
N GLU A 34 -31.83 -1.75 16.68
CA GLU A 34 -31.14 -2.33 17.84
C GLU A 34 -29.60 -2.32 17.67
N TYR A 35 -29.10 -2.35 16.43
CA TYR A 35 -27.65 -2.27 16.12
C TYR A 35 -27.17 -0.85 15.82
N ALA A 36 -27.98 0.18 16.05
CA ALA A 36 -27.59 1.57 15.75
C ALA A 36 -26.30 2.00 16.47
N LYS A 37 -26.11 1.58 17.73
CA LYS A 37 -24.88 1.86 18.50
C LYS A 37 -23.65 1.20 17.88
N LEU A 38 -23.79 -0.05 17.43
CA LEU A 38 -22.76 -0.79 16.73
C LEU A 38 -22.38 -0.12 15.40
N LEU A 39 -23.36 0.24 14.59
CA LEU A 39 -23.14 0.93 13.32
C LEU A 39 -22.48 2.30 13.52
N TYR A 40 -22.91 3.04 14.54
CA TYR A 40 -22.30 4.31 14.91
C TYR A 40 -20.82 4.13 15.23
N ARG A 41 -20.48 3.17 16.09
CA ARG A 41 -19.09 2.88 16.43
C ARG A 41 -18.27 2.45 15.20
N ALA A 42 -18.82 1.61 14.34
CA ALA A 42 -18.15 1.20 13.09
C ALA A 42 -17.87 2.40 12.17
N LYS A 43 -18.84 3.33 12.01
CA LYS A 43 -18.64 4.59 11.28
C LYS A 43 -17.53 5.43 11.89
N GLU A 44 -17.49 5.54 13.22
CA GLU A 44 -16.45 6.29 13.93
C GLU A 44 -15.07 5.70 13.68
N ARG A 45 -14.88 4.38 13.74
CA ARG A 45 -13.59 3.74 13.42
C ARG A 45 -13.10 4.14 12.03
N ILE A 46 -13.99 4.12 11.04
CA ILE A 46 -13.65 4.50 9.66
C ILE A 46 -13.26 5.98 9.61
N LYS A 47 -14.05 6.85 10.26
CA LYS A 47 -13.78 8.29 10.33
C LYS A 47 -12.44 8.59 11.00
N GLU A 48 -12.13 7.95 12.13
CA GLU A 48 -10.86 8.11 12.82
C GLU A 48 -9.67 7.63 11.97
N ALA A 49 -9.82 6.50 11.27
CA ALA A 49 -8.82 6.05 10.31
C ALA A 49 -8.59 7.06 9.18
N ILE A 50 -9.66 7.71 8.70
CA ILE A 50 -9.58 8.76 7.68
C ILE A 50 -8.89 10.00 8.23
N ASP A 51 -9.30 10.52 9.39
CA ASP A 51 -8.83 11.81 9.91
C ASP A 51 -7.47 11.72 10.61
N LYS A 52 -7.27 10.70 11.44
CA LYS A 52 -6.14 10.58 12.39
C LYS A 52 -5.12 9.51 11.99
N ALA A 53 -5.44 8.65 11.01
CA ALA A 53 -4.67 7.45 10.70
C ALA A 53 -4.43 6.56 11.94
N TYR A 54 -5.40 6.56 12.84
CA TYR A 54 -5.41 5.82 14.10
C TYR A 54 -6.87 5.59 14.52
N ILE A 55 -7.16 4.49 15.19
CA ILE A 55 -8.49 4.19 15.74
C ILE A 55 -8.35 4.15 17.25
N THR A 56 -9.13 4.97 17.95
CA THR A 56 -9.12 5.03 19.40
C THR A 56 -9.82 3.78 19.95
N PRO A 57 -9.21 3.02 20.88
CA PRO A 57 -9.92 1.96 21.59
C PRO A 57 -11.04 2.56 22.44
N ASP A 58 -12.25 2.02 22.32
CA ASP A 58 -13.37 2.35 23.20
C ASP A 58 -13.79 1.08 23.94
N ILE A 59 -13.48 0.99 25.23
CA ILE A 59 -13.84 -0.18 26.06
C ILE A 59 -15.07 0.07 26.93
N SER A 60 -15.78 1.18 26.73
CA SER A 60 -17.00 1.49 27.50
C SER A 60 -18.11 0.46 27.23
N ASP A 61 -18.14 -0.11 26.02
CA ASP A 61 -19.00 -1.21 25.63
C ASP A 61 -18.19 -2.24 24.84
N VAL A 62 -17.78 -3.30 25.54
CA VAL A 62 -16.87 -4.34 25.02
C VAL A 62 -17.49 -5.10 23.85
N ASP A 63 -18.80 -5.36 23.88
CA ASP A 63 -19.48 -6.07 22.79
C ASP A 63 -19.57 -5.20 21.53
N VAL A 64 -19.93 -3.92 21.70
CA VAL A 64 -19.94 -2.96 20.58
C VAL A 64 -18.55 -2.78 19.99
N GLU A 65 -17.51 -2.66 20.82
CA GLU A 65 -16.13 -2.50 20.32
C GLU A 65 -15.66 -3.74 19.57
N LEU A 66 -15.91 -4.94 20.10
CA LEU A 66 -15.58 -6.21 19.47
C LEU A 66 -16.28 -6.36 18.10
N LEU A 67 -17.60 -6.14 18.06
CA LEU A 67 -18.40 -6.29 16.84
C LEU A 67 -18.15 -5.18 15.82
N SER A 68 -17.78 -3.98 16.26
CA SER A 68 -17.55 -2.84 15.36
C SER A 68 -16.38 -3.06 14.42
N HIS A 69 -15.40 -3.90 14.79
CA HIS A 69 -14.24 -4.20 13.97
C HIS A 69 -14.59 -4.93 12.66
N PRO A 70 -15.23 -6.13 12.66
CA PRO A 70 -15.62 -6.79 11.42
C PRO A 70 -16.63 -5.97 10.61
N VAL A 71 -17.56 -5.25 11.27
CA VAL A 71 -18.54 -4.39 10.58
C VAL A 71 -17.83 -3.24 9.85
N ALA A 72 -16.87 -2.57 10.49
CA ALA A 72 -16.10 -1.50 9.84
C ALA A 72 -15.27 -2.03 8.67
N ILE A 73 -14.64 -3.20 8.80
CA ILE A 73 -13.93 -3.84 7.68
C ILE A 73 -14.89 -4.10 6.52
N MET A 74 -16.06 -4.69 6.78
CA MET A 74 -17.07 -4.96 5.76
C MET A 74 -17.47 -3.67 5.02
N LEU A 75 -17.81 -2.60 5.77
CA LEU A 75 -18.21 -1.31 5.19
C LEU A 75 -17.09 -0.69 4.34
N VAL A 76 -15.83 -0.82 4.78
CA VAL A 76 -14.66 -0.34 4.03
C VAL A 76 -14.44 -1.15 2.75
N LEU A 77 -14.60 -2.48 2.79
CA LEU A 77 -14.50 -3.35 1.61
C LEU A 77 -15.60 -3.07 0.60
N ALA A 78 -16.82 -2.78 1.07
CA ALA A 78 -17.97 -2.42 0.26
C ALA A 78 -17.78 -1.11 -0.53
N THR A 79 -16.85 -0.24 -0.11
CA THR A 79 -16.56 0.99 -0.86
C THR A 79 -15.83 0.76 -2.19
N GLY A 80 -15.23 -0.43 -2.41
CA GLY A 80 -14.38 -0.68 -3.58
C GLY A 80 -13.03 0.05 -3.58
N SER A 81 -12.80 0.98 -2.65
CA SER A 81 -11.66 1.89 -2.67
C SER A 81 -10.42 1.26 -2.03
N LYS A 82 -9.54 0.68 -2.84
CA LYS A 82 -8.22 0.16 -2.40
C LYS A 82 -7.41 1.17 -1.56
N PRO A 83 -7.37 2.48 -1.88
CA PRO A 83 -6.71 3.47 -1.03
C PRO A 83 -7.32 3.59 0.37
N LEU A 84 -8.66 3.59 0.48
CA LEU A 84 -9.35 3.65 1.77
C LEU A 84 -9.14 2.36 2.57
N ILE A 85 -9.22 1.18 1.93
CA ILE A 85 -8.91 -0.12 2.55
C ILE A 85 -7.50 -0.10 3.16
N ARG A 86 -6.50 0.35 2.40
CA ARG A 86 -5.12 0.46 2.90
C ARG A 86 -4.98 1.46 4.03
N ARG A 87 -5.67 2.60 3.97
CA ARG A 87 -5.65 3.61 5.04
C ARG A 87 -6.26 3.06 6.33
N TYR A 88 -7.39 2.36 6.22
CA TYR A 88 -8.03 1.71 7.36
C TYR A 88 -7.13 0.62 7.97
N ALA A 89 -6.53 -0.24 7.14
CA ALA A 89 -5.60 -1.26 7.58
C ALA A 89 -4.40 -0.68 8.36
N VAL A 90 -3.84 0.45 7.90
CA VAL A 90 -2.74 1.14 8.60
C VAL A 90 -3.18 1.66 9.97
N ALA A 91 -4.39 2.22 10.05
CA ALA A 91 -4.93 2.74 11.31
C ALA A 91 -5.18 1.62 12.34
N GLU A 92 -5.78 0.50 11.92
CA GLU A 92 -5.95 -0.69 12.77
C GLU A 92 -4.60 -1.28 13.22
N ALA A 93 -3.62 -1.36 12.32
CA ALA A 93 -2.28 -1.83 12.66
C ALA A 93 -1.61 -0.93 13.69
N LYS A 94 -1.79 0.39 13.60
CA LYS A 94 -1.25 1.34 14.58
C LYS A 94 -1.91 1.16 15.95
N ARG A 95 -3.24 1.04 16.00
CA ARG A 95 -3.99 0.71 17.23
C ARG A 95 -3.49 -0.59 17.85
N CYS A 96 -3.40 -1.65 17.05
CA CYS A 96 -2.94 -2.96 17.47
C CYS A 96 -1.53 -2.90 18.06
N TYR A 97 -0.58 -2.25 17.36
CA TYR A 97 0.79 -2.08 17.84
C TYR A 97 0.85 -1.42 19.22
N GLU A 98 0.16 -0.29 19.41
CA GLU A 98 0.17 0.44 20.68
C GLU A 98 -0.43 -0.36 21.83
N LEU A 99 -1.54 -1.07 21.59
CA LEU A 99 -2.14 -1.97 22.59
C LEU A 99 -1.16 -3.10 22.97
N LEU A 100 -0.55 -3.76 22.00
CA LEU A 100 0.38 -4.88 22.23
C LEU A 100 1.64 -4.47 23.00
N GLN A 101 2.09 -3.21 22.91
CA GLN A 101 3.23 -2.74 23.70
C GLN A 101 2.94 -2.74 25.21
N LEU A 102 1.67 -2.60 25.59
CA LEU A 102 1.22 -2.54 26.98
C LEU A 102 0.97 -3.92 27.60
N GLU A 103 0.74 -4.94 26.78
CA GLU A 103 0.45 -6.30 27.26
C GLU A 103 1.69 -7.01 27.79
N ASP A 104 1.53 -7.98 28.69
CA ASP A 104 2.64 -8.81 29.16
C ASP A 104 3.20 -9.75 28.06
N ASP A 105 4.37 -10.34 28.34
CA ASP A 105 5.06 -11.19 27.37
C ASP A 105 4.30 -12.48 27.04
N ASP A 106 3.55 -13.02 28.01
CA ASP A 106 2.76 -14.23 27.83
C ASP A 106 1.61 -13.99 26.87
N LYS A 107 0.88 -12.90 27.06
CA LYS A 107 -0.24 -12.52 26.20
C LYS A 107 0.23 -12.18 24.79
N LEU A 108 1.35 -11.48 24.64
CA LEU A 108 1.90 -11.15 23.33
C LEU A 108 2.26 -12.42 22.53
N ALA A 109 2.86 -13.41 23.18
CA ALA A 109 3.16 -14.71 22.58
C ALA A 109 1.88 -15.53 22.29
N GLU A 110 0.89 -15.51 23.20
CA GLU A 110 -0.43 -16.16 23.01
C GLU A 110 -1.11 -15.62 21.75
N ILE A 111 -1.17 -14.29 21.57
CA ILE A 111 -1.76 -13.64 20.39
C ILE A 111 -1.02 -14.01 19.11
N ALA A 112 0.33 -13.98 19.11
CA ALA A 112 1.12 -14.33 17.94
C ALA A 112 0.86 -15.77 17.47
N LYS A 113 0.81 -16.70 18.42
CA LYS A 113 0.55 -18.11 18.16
C LYS A 113 -0.89 -18.35 17.70
N ASP A 114 -1.86 -17.81 18.42
CA ASP A 114 -3.28 -18.06 18.13
C ASP A 114 -3.71 -17.43 16.79
N ALA A 115 -3.46 -16.14 16.59
CA ALA A 115 -3.98 -15.43 15.42
C ALA A 115 -3.22 -15.78 14.12
N PHE A 116 -1.94 -16.12 14.20
CA PHE A 116 -1.06 -16.25 13.04
C PHE A 116 -0.36 -17.61 12.91
N ASN A 117 -0.55 -18.51 13.88
CA ASN A 117 0.13 -19.79 13.96
C ASN A 117 1.66 -19.66 13.95
N TRP A 118 2.18 -18.56 14.52
CA TRP A 118 3.62 -18.35 14.60
C TRP A 118 4.25 -19.16 15.71
N GLN A 119 5.45 -19.67 15.43
CA GLN A 119 6.29 -20.29 16.44
C GLN A 119 7.09 -19.20 17.17
N VAL A 120 6.58 -18.80 18.33
CA VAL A 120 7.18 -17.78 19.20
C VAL A 120 7.54 -18.40 20.55
N ILE A 121 8.77 -18.15 21.00
CA ILE A 121 9.30 -18.61 22.28
C ILE A 121 9.72 -17.38 23.09
N LYS A 122 9.38 -17.33 24.38
CA LYS A 122 9.96 -16.36 25.31
C LYS A 122 11.40 -16.76 25.60
N ALA A 123 12.36 -15.90 25.29
CA ALA A 123 13.78 -16.27 25.29
C ALA A 123 14.59 -15.56 26.38
N LYS A 124 14.24 -14.31 26.74
CA LYS A 124 15.00 -13.46 27.69
C LYS A 124 16.53 -13.63 27.56
N VAL A 125 17.03 -13.56 26.33
CA VAL A 125 18.45 -13.77 26.01
C VAL A 125 19.17 -12.44 25.93
N LYS A 126 20.30 -12.33 26.62
CA LYS A 126 21.21 -11.17 26.53
C LYS A 126 22.42 -11.50 25.68
N VAL A 127 22.66 -10.72 24.64
CA VAL A 127 23.87 -10.81 23.79
C VAL A 127 24.54 -9.44 23.74
N GLY A 128 25.72 -9.34 24.37
CA GLY A 128 26.37 -8.06 24.64
C GLY A 128 25.47 -7.16 25.49
N GLU A 129 25.20 -5.94 25.01
CA GLU A 129 24.30 -4.99 25.66
C GLU A 129 22.82 -5.17 25.27
N ARG A 130 22.52 -6.06 24.33
CA ARG A 130 21.16 -6.23 23.81
C ARG A 130 20.42 -7.33 24.57
N LEU A 131 19.26 -6.98 25.11
CA LEU A 131 18.28 -7.93 25.65
C LEU A 131 17.23 -8.23 24.58
N PHE A 132 16.92 -9.51 24.40
CA PHE A 132 15.88 -10.03 23.52
C PHE A 132 14.85 -10.77 24.35
N ASP A 133 13.59 -10.38 24.21
CA ASP A 133 12.48 -10.91 25.01
C ASP A 133 11.90 -12.19 24.36
N PHE A 134 11.94 -12.24 23.03
CA PHE A 134 11.33 -13.30 22.21
C PHE A 134 12.28 -13.88 21.17
N ALA A 135 11.92 -15.06 20.68
CA ALA A 135 12.49 -15.73 19.53
C ALA A 135 11.34 -16.21 18.63
N ILE A 136 11.33 -15.83 17.36
CA ILE A 136 10.34 -16.26 16.37
C ILE A 136 11.01 -17.16 15.32
N SER A 137 10.29 -18.15 14.77
CA SER A 137 10.87 -18.97 13.70
C SER A 137 11.35 -18.12 12.52
N LEU A 138 12.43 -18.55 11.88
CA LEU A 138 12.98 -17.88 10.71
C LEU A 138 11.95 -17.70 9.60
N SER A 139 11.11 -18.72 9.36
CA SER A 139 10.07 -18.69 8.33
C SER A 139 9.00 -17.64 8.61
N ASP A 140 8.50 -17.57 9.86
CA ASP A 140 7.47 -16.60 10.24
C ASP A 140 8.03 -15.18 10.17
N TYR A 141 9.26 -14.98 10.65
CA TYR A 141 9.94 -13.70 10.55
C TYR A 141 10.04 -13.21 9.09
N LEU A 142 10.58 -14.04 8.19
CA LEU A 142 10.81 -13.66 6.79
C LEU A 142 9.51 -13.37 6.03
N LYS A 143 8.44 -14.11 6.33
CA LYS A 143 7.14 -13.93 5.70
C LYS A 143 6.59 -12.53 5.92
N THR A 144 6.70 -12.01 7.13
CA THR A 144 6.13 -10.71 7.52
C THR A 144 7.15 -9.58 7.38
N SER A 145 8.44 -9.80 7.65
CA SER A 145 9.46 -8.74 7.63
C SER A 145 9.76 -8.19 6.23
N LYS A 146 9.37 -8.90 5.16
CA LYS A 146 9.59 -8.51 3.76
C LYS A 146 8.98 -7.14 3.40
N SER A 147 7.91 -6.74 4.08
CA SER A 147 7.24 -5.45 3.84
C SER A 147 7.99 -4.27 4.44
N PHE A 148 8.90 -4.52 5.39
CA PHE A 148 9.72 -3.47 5.99
C PHE A 148 10.92 -3.09 5.12
N ARG A 149 11.04 -1.79 4.86
CA ARG A 149 12.15 -1.22 4.07
C ARG A 149 13.41 -0.97 4.89
N SER A 150 13.27 -0.70 6.19
CA SER A 150 14.42 -0.37 7.07
C SER A 150 15.40 -1.53 7.16
N LEU A 151 16.70 -1.21 7.11
CA LEU A 151 17.81 -2.18 7.21
C LEU A 151 17.74 -3.01 8.49
N HIS A 152 17.21 -2.45 9.57
CA HIS A 152 17.02 -3.12 10.86
C HIS A 152 16.20 -4.42 10.79
N TRP A 153 15.28 -4.52 9.81
CA TRP A 153 14.43 -5.70 9.59
C TRP A 153 15.01 -6.71 8.61
N LYS A 154 16.15 -6.41 7.97
CA LYS A 154 16.81 -7.36 7.07
C LYS A 154 17.47 -8.47 7.90
N LEU A 155 17.26 -9.72 7.50
CA LEU A 155 17.73 -10.90 8.25
C LEU A 155 19.23 -10.84 8.57
N VAL A 156 20.04 -10.36 7.63
CA VAL A 156 21.50 -10.17 7.80
C VAL A 156 21.87 -9.28 8.99
N ASN A 157 20.94 -8.45 9.47
CA ASN A 157 21.12 -7.53 10.60
C ASN A 157 20.42 -8.03 11.88
N ARG A 158 19.97 -9.29 11.91
CA ARG A 158 19.26 -9.89 13.05
C ARG A 158 20.13 -10.95 13.74
N LEU A 159 19.90 -11.15 15.03
CA LEU A 159 20.45 -12.29 15.76
C LEU A 159 19.62 -13.54 15.41
N VAL A 160 20.29 -14.58 14.90
CA VAL A 160 19.68 -15.85 14.54
C VAL A 160 20.42 -16.98 15.24
N ILE A 161 19.70 -17.79 16.02
CA ILE A 161 20.27 -18.94 16.73
C ILE A 161 19.30 -20.11 16.55
N ASN A 162 19.80 -21.26 16.08
CA ASN A 162 19.04 -22.51 15.94
C ASN A 162 17.72 -22.36 15.15
N GLY A 163 17.72 -21.55 14.08
CA GLY A 163 16.54 -21.34 13.25
C GLY A 163 15.53 -20.32 13.79
N PHE A 164 15.86 -19.60 14.87
CA PHE A 164 15.02 -18.55 15.44
C PHE A 164 15.66 -17.18 15.34
N VAL A 165 14.85 -16.18 15.00
CA VAL A 165 15.21 -14.76 14.98
C VAL A 165 14.83 -14.14 16.32
N TYR A 166 15.80 -13.53 16.98
CA TYR A 166 15.61 -12.94 18.31
C TYR A 166 15.11 -11.51 18.20
N LEU A 167 14.09 -11.22 19.01
CA LEU A 167 13.31 -9.99 18.97
C LEU A 167 13.13 -9.38 20.36
N LYS A 168 13.09 -8.06 20.42
CA LYS A 168 12.52 -7.30 21.53
C LYS A 168 11.00 -7.32 21.47
N LYS A 169 10.35 -7.03 22.60
CA LYS A 169 8.89 -6.94 22.72
C LYS A 169 8.25 -6.04 21.66
N ASN A 170 8.79 -4.84 21.48
CA ASN A 170 8.28 -3.89 20.48
C ASN A 170 8.44 -4.41 19.05
N GLU A 171 9.46 -5.23 18.77
CA GLU A 171 9.65 -5.81 17.44
C GLU A 171 8.63 -6.92 17.15
N LEU A 172 8.34 -7.78 18.14
CA LEU A 172 7.28 -8.79 17.99
C LEU A 172 5.91 -8.12 17.82
N ALA A 173 5.59 -7.12 18.65
CA ALA A 173 4.36 -6.33 18.52
C ALA A 173 4.24 -5.68 17.13
N ARG A 174 5.37 -5.19 16.58
CA ARG A 174 5.40 -4.58 15.24
C ARG A 174 5.16 -5.59 14.13
N LEU A 175 5.68 -6.81 14.25
CA LEU A 175 5.40 -7.89 13.29
C LEU A 175 3.94 -8.27 13.31
N ILE A 176 3.35 -8.47 14.49
CA ILE A 176 1.91 -8.80 14.65
C ILE A 176 1.04 -7.73 13.96
N ALA A 177 1.31 -6.45 14.25
CA ALA A 177 0.57 -5.34 13.66
C ALA A 177 0.68 -5.29 12.13
N GLU A 178 1.86 -5.61 11.59
CA GLU A 178 2.11 -5.64 10.15
C GLU A 178 1.40 -6.81 9.44
N GLU A 179 1.32 -7.97 10.10
CA GLU A 179 0.56 -9.12 9.60
C GLU A 179 -0.95 -8.82 9.60
N LEU A 180 -1.48 -8.20 10.67
CA LEU A 180 -2.86 -7.71 10.70
C LEU A 180 -3.14 -6.72 9.55
N LYS A 181 -2.25 -5.74 9.36
CA LYS A 181 -2.36 -4.77 8.26
C LYS A 181 -2.48 -5.48 6.91
N SER A 182 -1.62 -6.47 6.68
CA SER A 182 -1.55 -7.20 5.41
C SER A 182 -2.84 -7.99 5.19
N ARG A 183 -3.32 -8.72 6.21
CA ARG A 183 -4.61 -9.45 6.16
C ARG A 183 -5.81 -8.56 5.83
N ILE A 184 -5.85 -7.33 6.36
CA ILE A 184 -6.93 -6.38 6.03
C ILE A 184 -6.74 -5.82 4.62
N ALA A 185 -5.52 -5.43 4.25
CA ALA A 185 -5.23 -4.77 2.98
C ALA A 185 -5.32 -5.70 1.76
N GLU A 186 -5.13 -7.00 1.95
CA GLU A 186 -5.19 -8.03 0.90
C GLU A 186 -6.61 -8.58 0.68
N LYS A 187 -7.57 -8.26 1.55
CA LYS A 187 -8.98 -8.63 1.34
C LYS A 187 -9.51 -8.01 0.05
N THR A 188 -10.20 -8.82 -0.74
CA THR A 188 -10.89 -8.38 -1.94
C THR A 188 -12.05 -7.46 -1.55
N PRO A 189 -12.27 -6.35 -2.28
CA PRO A 189 -13.50 -5.57 -2.15
C PRO A 189 -14.74 -6.44 -2.21
N LEU A 190 -15.75 -6.06 -1.43
CA LEU A 190 -17.00 -6.80 -1.36
C LEU A 190 -17.83 -6.51 -2.61
N ASN A 191 -18.29 -7.56 -3.30
CA ASN A 191 -19.18 -7.47 -4.47
C ASN A 191 -20.61 -7.95 -4.14
N GLU A 192 -20.91 -8.21 -2.87
CA GLU A 192 -22.23 -8.65 -2.41
C GLU A 192 -23.21 -7.47 -2.29
N ASN A 193 -24.49 -7.74 -2.52
CA ASN A 193 -25.55 -6.77 -2.30
C ASN A 193 -25.75 -6.58 -0.79
N LEU A 194 -25.26 -5.46 -0.27
CA LEU A 194 -25.56 -5.03 1.08
C LEU A 194 -27.00 -4.50 1.18
N PRO A 195 -27.68 -4.71 2.32
CA PRO A 195 -28.87 -3.97 2.65
C PRO A 195 -28.68 -2.46 2.47
N GLU A 196 -29.73 -1.76 2.03
CA GLU A 196 -29.67 -0.35 1.64
C GLU A 196 -29.03 0.56 2.72
N LYS A 197 -29.40 0.35 3.98
CA LYS A 197 -28.82 1.08 5.11
C LYS A 197 -27.30 0.94 5.16
N LEU A 198 -26.76 -0.27 5.04
CA LEU A 198 -25.31 -0.51 5.08
C LEU A 198 -24.59 0.01 3.82
N ALA A 199 -25.22 -0.14 2.65
CA ALA A 199 -24.72 0.41 1.39
C ALA A 199 -24.58 1.94 1.46
N ASN A 200 -25.59 2.63 2.02
CA ASN A 200 -25.56 4.07 2.22
C ASN A 200 -24.42 4.49 3.16
N ILE A 201 -24.17 3.73 4.23
CA ILE A 201 -23.05 3.98 5.15
C ILE A 201 -21.70 3.84 4.44
N ALA A 202 -21.52 2.81 3.63
CA ALA A 202 -20.30 2.61 2.85
C ALA A 202 -20.09 3.76 1.84
N ALA A 203 -21.16 4.20 1.17
CA ALA A 203 -21.13 5.35 0.26
C ALA A 203 -20.79 6.67 0.97
N GLU A 204 -21.38 6.92 2.14
CA GLU A 204 -21.05 8.06 3.02
C GLU A 204 -19.57 8.05 3.39
N ALA A 205 -19.04 6.90 3.84
CA ALA A 205 -17.64 6.75 4.21
C ALA A 205 -16.70 7.04 3.03
N LEU A 206 -17.04 6.56 1.83
CA LEU A 206 -16.27 6.83 0.62
C LEU A 206 -16.31 8.31 0.24
N SER A 207 -17.48 8.94 0.30
CA SER A 207 -17.65 10.38 0.05
C SER A 207 -16.84 11.20 1.04
N TYR A 208 -16.91 10.87 2.32
CA TYR A 208 -16.14 11.50 3.38
C TYR A 208 -14.63 11.38 3.12
N TYR A 209 -14.16 10.17 2.83
CA TYR A 209 -12.76 9.93 2.46
C TYR A 209 -12.32 10.81 1.28
N LYS A 210 -13.11 10.87 0.20
CA LYS A 210 -12.82 11.70 -0.98
C LYS A 210 -12.77 13.20 -0.65
N SER A 211 -13.60 13.67 0.30
CA SER A 211 -13.57 15.07 0.74
C SER A 211 -12.35 15.43 1.60
N LYS A 212 -11.86 14.49 2.43
CA LYS A 212 -10.73 14.68 3.35
C LYS A 212 -9.39 14.48 2.70
N VAL A 213 -9.32 13.53 1.78
CA VAL A 213 -8.18 13.41 0.90
C VAL A 213 -8.29 14.58 -0.08
N LYS A 214 -7.64 15.71 0.24
CA LYS A 214 -7.11 16.59 -0.80
C LYS A 214 -6.44 15.63 -1.77
N ALA A 215 -6.99 15.45 -2.96
CA ALA A 215 -6.45 14.52 -3.92
C ALA A 215 -4.94 14.69 -3.90
N PRO A 216 -4.13 13.69 -3.48
CA PRO A 216 -2.79 13.66 -4.01
C PRO A 216 -3.01 13.70 -5.50
N GLU A 217 -2.49 14.71 -6.18
CA GLU A 217 -2.58 14.75 -7.63
C GLU A 217 -2.10 13.39 -8.18
N GLY A 218 -3.04 12.58 -8.65
CA GLY A 218 -2.76 11.33 -9.33
C GLY A 218 -2.70 10.06 -8.50
N VAL A 219 -3.85 9.38 -8.39
CA VAL A 219 -3.99 8.09 -9.09
C VAL A 219 -5.28 8.19 -9.92
N GLU A 220 -5.31 9.16 -10.83
CA GLU A 220 -6.11 8.99 -12.05
C GLU A 220 -5.34 7.98 -12.90
N ASP A 221 -6.06 7.01 -13.46
CA ASP A 221 -5.48 6.03 -14.38
C ASP A 221 -4.83 6.78 -15.54
N ILE A 222 -3.50 6.73 -15.58
CA ILE A 222 -2.69 7.52 -16.51
C ILE A 222 -2.84 6.97 -17.94
N THR A 223 -3.39 5.76 -18.06
CA THR A 223 -3.52 5.01 -19.31
C THR A 223 -4.55 5.60 -20.28
N GLU A 224 -5.51 6.40 -19.80
CA GLU A 224 -6.53 7.06 -20.64
C GLU A 224 -6.12 8.47 -21.10
N LEU A 225 -4.93 8.94 -20.71
CA LEU A 225 -4.43 10.24 -21.16
C LEU A 225 -3.85 10.08 -22.57
N HIS A 226 -4.68 10.31 -23.59
CA HIS A 226 -4.24 10.55 -24.97
C HIS A 226 -3.46 11.88 -25.04
N ALA A 227 -2.22 11.86 -24.57
CA ALA A 227 -1.36 13.04 -24.61
C ALA A 227 -0.60 13.16 -25.92
N THR A 228 -0.33 14.40 -26.29
CA THR A 228 0.63 14.75 -27.34
C THR A 228 2.04 14.82 -26.76
N LEU A 229 3.05 14.68 -27.62
CA LEU A 229 4.48 14.67 -27.25
C LEU A 229 4.92 15.94 -26.50
N SER A 230 4.20 17.06 -26.68
CA SER A 230 4.43 18.32 -25.97
C SER A 230 4.17 18.22 -24.46
N GLU A 231 3.31 17.30 -24.00
CA GLU A 231 2.95 17.13 -22.59
C GLU A 231 3.90 16.21 -21.82
N TYR A 232 4.87 15.61 -22.51
CA TYR A 232 5.87 14.77 -21.88
C TYR A 232 6.85 15.61 -21.07
N PRO A 233 7.42 15.06 -19.98
CA PRO A 233 8.52 15.71 -19.27
C PRO A 233 9.63 16.09 -20.23
N PRO A 234 10.24 17.27 -20.10
CA PRO A 234 11.26 17.75 -21.05
C PRO A 234 12.45 16.78 -21.16
N CYS A 235 12.80 16.06 -20.09
CA CYS A 235 13.80 15.00 -20.13
C CYS A 235 13.41 13.84 -21.05
N VAL A 236 12.17 13.35 -20.95
CA VAL A 236 11.66 12.26 -21.78
C VAL A 236 11.51 12.70 -23.22
N ARG A 237 11.02 13.92 -23.46
CA ARG A 237 10.87 14.50 -24.80
C ARG A 237 12.21 14.50 -25.54
N ARG A 238 13.26 15.03 -24.89
CA ARG A 238 14.62 15.05 -25.44
C ARG A 238 15.13 13.63 -25.76
N MET A 239 14.92 12.66 -24.86
CA MET A 239 15.34 11.28 -25.12
C MET A 239 14.61 10.67 -26.32
N ILE A 240 13.32 10.98 -26.52
CA ILE A 240 12.54 10.54 -27.69
C ILE A 240 13.03 11.22 -28.97
N GLU A 241 13.35 12.51 -28.92
CA GLU A 241 13.94 13.25 -30.05
C GLU A 241 15.30 12.68 -30.44
N ASP A 242 16.15 12.37 -29.45
CA ASP A 242 17.44 11.71 -29.67
C ASP A 242 17.26 10.35 -30.35
N ILE A 243 16.30 9.52 -29.91
CA ILE A 243 15.94 8.25 -30.56
C ILE A 243 15.49 8.47 -32.02
N LYS A 244 14.57 9.42 -32.24
CA LYS A 244 14.04 9.72 -33.58
C LYS A 244 15.11 10.25 -34.53
N SER A 245 16.11 10.95 -34.00
CA SER A 245 17.27 11.41 -34.76
C SER A 245 18.34 10.33 -35.02
N GLY A 246 18.07 9.08 -34.62
CA GLY A 246 18.97 7.94 -34.81
C GLY A 246 20.18 7.91 -33.88
N LYS A 247 20.23 8.76 -32.85
CA LYS A 247 21.32 8.77 -31.87
C LYS A 247 21.26 7.53 -30.98
N SER A 248 22.43 6.96 -30.69
CA SER A 248 22.54 5.88 -29.70
C SER A 248 22.32 6.44 -28.29
N LEU A 249 21.39 5.82 -27.56
CA LEU A 249 21.07 6.21 -26.19
C LEU A 249 21.76 5.30 -25.17
N PRO A 250 22.24 5.85 -24.02
CA PRO A 250 22.66 5.05 -22.88
C PRO A 250 21.54 4.13 -22.38
N HIS A 251 21.91 3.00 -21.77
CA HIS A 251 20.94 2.02 -21.23
C HIS A 251 19.89 2.65 -20.30
N THR A 252 20.32 3.54 -19.39
CA THR A 252 19.43 4.25 -18.48
C THR A 252 18.40 5.13 -19.20
N ALA A 253 18.78 5.74 -20.33
CA ALA A 253 17.87 6.55 -21.13
C ALA A 253 16.82 5.70 -21.83
N ARG A 254 17.24 4.58 -22.46
CA ARG A 254 16.31 3.59 -23.04
C ARG A 254 15.34 3.07 -21.99
N PHE A 255 15.84 2.65 -20.84
CA PHE A 255 15.02 2.18 -19.73
C PHE A 255 14.01 3.23 -19.26
N THR A 256 14.43 4.49 -19.13
CA THR A 256 13.56 5.59 -18.70
C THR A 256 12.43 5.85 -19.69
N VAL A 257 12.74 5.89 -20.99
CA VAL A 257 11.72 6.10 -22.04
C VAL A 257 10.73 4.93 -22.06
N THR A 258 11.23 3.69 -22.10
CA THR A 258 10.40 2.49 -22.11
C THR A 258 9.47 2.42 -20.90
N THR A 259 10.02 2.55 -19.69
CA THR A 259 9.21 2.52 -18.46
C THR A 259 8.21 3.68 -18.41
N PHE A 260 8.58 4.88 -18.82
CA PHE A 260 7.66 6.01 -18.83
C PHE A 260 6.49 5.77 -19.79
N LEU A 261 6.77 5.41 -21.05
CA LEU A 261 5.74 5.18 -22.09
C LEU A 261 4.76 4.08 -21.68
N LEU A 262 5.26 2.95 -21.18
CA LEU A 262 4.42 1.87 -20.67
C LEU A 262 3.54 2.32 -19.48
N ASN A 263 4.04 3.21 -18.61
CA ASN A 263 3.28 3.69 -17.45
C ASN A 263 2.23 4.75 -17.81
N ILE A 264 2.32 5.40 -18.97
CA ILE A 264 1.30 6.31 -19.48
C ILE A 264 0.34 5.63 -20.47
N GLY A 265 0.42 4.31 -20.63
CA GLY A 265 -0.54 3.51 -21.41
C GLY A 265 -0.13 3.17 -22.84
N LYS A 266 1.11 3.45 -23.26
CA LYS A 266 1.60 2.99 -24.57
C LYS A 266 1.74 1.47 -24.61
N THR A 267 1.39 0.88 -25.75
CA THR A 267 1.52 -0.57 -25.97
C THR A 267 2.98 -0.96 -26.15
N ILE A 268 3.27 -2.25 -25.99
CA ILE A 268 4.61 -2.81 -26.23
C ILE A 268 5.07 -2.55 -27.66
N ASP A 269 4.17 -2.71 -28.64
CA ASP A 269 4.50 -2.50 -30.05
C ASP A 269 4.76 -1.01 -30.35
N GLU A 270 3.99 -0.09 -29.77
CA GLU A 270 4.26 1.36 -29.89
C GLU A 270 5.65 1.74 -29.33
N VAL A 271 6.07 1.08 -28.25
CA VAL A 271 7.39 1.31 -27.64
C VAL A 271 8.51 0.69 -28.48
N ILE A 272 8.31 -0.50 -29.04
CA ILE A 272 9.29 -1.15 -29.92
C ILE A 272 9.50 -0.33 -31.20
N ASP A 273 8.42 0.14 -31.82
CA ASP A 273 8.48 0.93 -33.05
C ASP A 273 9.23 2.25 -32.86
N LEU A 274 9.20 2.83 -31.66
CA LEU A 274 10.01 4.01 -31.34
C LEU A 274 11.51 3.73 -31.54
N PHE A 275 12.00 2.55 -31.17
CA PHE A 275 13.43 2.21 -31.25
C PHE A 275 13.88 1.73 -32.64
N ARG A 276 12.95 1.53 -33.58
CA ARG A 276 13.24 0.97 -34.91
C ARG A 276 14.26 1.80 -35.72
N ASN A 277 14.35 3.09 -35.43
CA ASN A 277 15.25 4.03 -36.13
C ASN A 277 16.63 4.20 -35.47
N VAL A 278 16.95 3.47 -34.40
CA VAL A 278 18.26 3.54 -33.74
C VAL A 278 19.24 2.59 -34.44
N ALA A 279 20.49 3.03 -34.62
CA ALA A 279 21.52 2.31 -35.38
C ALA A 279 21.83 0.89 -34.89
N ASP A 280 21.59 0.57 -33.62
CA ASP A 280 21.84 -0.74 -32.99
C ASP A 280 20.55 -1.54 -32.70
N PHE A 281 19.46 -1.23 -33.41
CA PHE A 281 18.17 -1.87 -33.18
C PHE A 281 18.18 -3.35 -33.58
N ASP A 282 17.75 -4.20 -32.63
CA ASP A 282 17.46 -5.61 -32.81
C ASP A 282 16.07 -5.88 -32.25
N GLU A 283 15.14 -6.29 -33.11
CA GLU A 283 13.73 -6.42 -32.75
C GLU A 283 13.51 -7.48 -31.67
N GLY A 284 14.20 -8.63 -31.76
CA GLY A 284 14.07 -9.72 -30.80
C GLY A 284 14.55 -9.31 -29.40
N LYS A 285 15.73 -8.69 -29.32
CA LYS A 285 16.29 -8.18 -28.05
C LYS A 285 15.45 -7.06 -27.47
N THR A 286 14.99 -6.13 -28.31
CA THR A 286 14.19 -4.98 -27.86
C THR A 286 12.84 -5.44 -27.33
N ARG A 287 12.14 -6.31 -28.06
CA ARG A 287 10.86 -6.89 -27.61
C ARG A 287 11.00 -7.61 -26.28
N TYR A 288 12.03 -8.45 -26.14
CA TYR A 288 12.30 -9.14 -24.88
C TYR A 288 12.50 -8.17 -23.70
N GLN A 289 13.29 -7.10 -23.91
CA GLN A 289 13.52 -6.10 -22.87
C GLN A 289 12.24 -5.33 -22.50
N VAL A 290 11.45 -4.91 -23.49
CA VAL A 290 10.20 -4.17 -23.27
C VAL A 290 9.17 -5.04 -22.53
N GLU A 291 8.98 -6.30 -22.93
CA GLU A 291 8.07 -7.25 -22.26
C GLU A 291 8.50 -7.54 -20.81
N HIS A 292 9.80 -7.67 -20.55
CA HIS A 292 10.32 -7.82 -19.19
C HIS A 292 10.05 -6.57 -18.35
N ILE A 293 10.25 -5.37 -18.90
CA ILE A 293 9.98 -4.11 -18.23
C ILE A 293 8.47 -3.92 -17.96
N ALA A 294 7.61 -4.37 -18.87
CA ALA A 294 6.16 -4.35 -18.73
C ALA A 294 5.65 -5.32 -17.64
N GLY A 295 6.48 -6.27 -17.20
CA GLY A 295 6.08 -7.32 -16.27
C GLY A 295 5.35 -8.49 -16.94
N GLU A 296 5.43 -8.61 -18.26
CA GLU A 296 4.85 -9.73 -19.02
C GLU A 296 5.76 -10.96 -19.07
N ARG A 297 7.05 -10.80 -18.71
CA ARG A 297 8.03 -11.88 -18.59
C ARG A 297 8.83 -11.81 -17.28
N GLY A 298 9.40 -12.94 -16.88
CA GLY A 298 10.29 -13.03 -15.71
C GLY A 298 9.56 -12.83 -14.37
N SER A 299 10.06 -11.92 -13.52
CA SER A 299 9.56 -11.66 -12.16
C SER A 299 8.14 -11.09 -12.07
N LYS A 300 7.50 -10.80 -13.21
CA LYS A 300 6.18 -10.14 -13.34
C LYS A 300 6.09 -8.78 -12.63
N ILE A 301 7.22 -8.13 -12.38
CA ILE A 301 7.29 -6.78 -11.82
C ILE A 301 7.17 -5.78 -12.96
N ARG A 302 6.12 -4.95 -12.94
CA ARG A 302 6.02 -3.79 -13.83
C ARG A 302 6.91 -2.68 -13.30
N TYR A 303 7.92 -2.30 -14.07
CA TYR A 303 8.89 -1.27 -13.65
C TYR A 303 8.32 0.14 -13.84
N ILE A 304 8.82 1.08 -13.03
CA ILE A 304 8.50 2.50 -13.12
C ILE A 304 9.74 3.31 -13.53
N PRO A 305 9.59 4.47 -14.17
CA PRO A 305 10.73 5.28 -14.58
C PRO A 305 11.53 5.79 -13.38
N PRO A 306 12.85 6.03 -13.53
CA PRO A 306 13.69 6.59 -12.49
C PRO A 306 13.18 7.94 -11.97
N SER A 307 13.50 8.25 -10.71
CA SER A 307 13.15 9.55 -10.09
C SER A 307 13.88 10.71 -10.77
N CYS A 308 13.39 11.94 -10.60
CA CYS A 308 14.10 13.13 -11.13
C CYS A 308 15.52 13.26 -10.56
N GLU A 309 15.74 12.86 -9.30
CA GLU A 309 17.06 12.85 -8.67
C GLU A 309 18.00 11.86 -9.35
N THR A 310 17.50 10.65 -9.64
CA THR A 310 18.23 9.64 -10.41
C THR A 310 18.54 10.13 -11.82
N LEU A 311 17.57 10.74 -12.52
CA LEU A 311 17.82 11.28 -13.86
C LEU A 311 18.85 12.41 -13.84
N LYS A 312 18.91 13.22 -12.77
CA LYS A 312 19.97 14.22 -12.60
C LYS A 312 21.34 13.58 -12.45
N SER A 313 21.47 12.52 -11.64
CA SER A 313 22.76 11.84 -11.45
C SER A 313 23.31 11.21 -12.73
N PHE A 314 22.42 10.81 -13.66
CA PHE A 314 22.79 10.30 -14.98
C PHE A 314 22.89 11.38 -16.07
N GLY A 315 22.73 12.67 -15.75
CA GLY A 315 22.77 13.76 -16.73
C GLY A 315 21.60 13.77 -17.72
N LEU A 316 20.51 13.06 -17.43
CA LEU A 316 19.33 12.92 -18.29
C LEU A 316 18.20 13.90 -17.95
N CYS A 317 18.35 14.72 -16.91
CA CYS A 317 17.32 15.67 -16.48
C CYS A 317 17.52 17.05 -17.13
N THR A 318 16.59 17.46 -18.00
CA THR A 318 16.53 18.80 -18.61
C THR A 318 15.31 19.57 -18.11
N PRO A 319 15.36 20.22 -16.94
CA PRO A 319 14.17 20.79 -16.30
C PRO A 319 13.66 22.05 -17.01
N ASP A 320 12.35 22.27 -16.95
CA ASP A 320 11.68 23.52 -17.35
C ASP A 320 10.97 24.17 -16.13
N ALA A 321 10.18 25.23 -16.38
CA ALA A 321 9.43 25.92 -15.32
C ALA A 321 8.41 25.02 -14.60
N LEU A 322 7.79 24.07 -15.31
CA LEU A 322 6.77 23.18 -14.73
C LEU A 322 7.41 22.15 -13.78
N CYS A 323 8.68 21.80 -13.99
CA CYS A 323 9.46 20.92 -13.11
C CYS A 323 9.60 21.44 -11.66
N LYS A 324 9.34 22.72 -11.38
CA LYS A 324 9.44 23.27 -10.02
C LYS A 324 8.52 22.53 -9.05
N GLY A 325 9.11 21.95 -7.99
CA GLY A 325 8.42 21.14 -6.98
C GLY A 325 8.11 19.70 -7.41
N ILE A 326 8.49 19.29 -8.61
CA ILE A 326 8.26 17.93 -9.13
C ILE A 326 9.49 17.06 -8.88
N ARG A 327 9.25 15.84 -8.38
CA ARG A 327 10.30 14.87 -8.04
C ARG A 327 10.30 13.61 -8.92
N HIS A 328 9.35 13.49 -9.86
CA HIS A 328 9.21 12.30 -10.69
C HIS A 328 8.64 12.63 -12.09
N PRO A 329 9.12 11.98 -13.18
CA PRO A 329 8.60 12.18 -14.54
C PRO A 329 7.09 11.95 -14.67
N LEU A 330 6.56 10.88 -14.06
CA LEU A 330 5.11 10.64 -14.05
C LEU A 330 4.31 11.74 -13.33
N ALA A 331 4.89 12.38 -12.31
CA ALA A 331 4.23 13.50 -11.63
C ALA A 331 4.18 14.76 -12.50
N TYR A 332 5.25 15.00 -13.29
CA TYR A 332 5.24 16.03 -14.33
C TYR A 332 4.11 15.80 -15.33
N TYR A 333 4.04 14.61 -15.91
CA TYR A 333 3.04 14.28 -16.93
C TYR A 333 1.60 14.51 -16.43
N ARG A 334 1.31 14.09 -15.19
CA ARG A 334 0.00 14.34 -14.57
C ARG A 334 -0.31 15.83 -14.39
N LYS A 335 0.67 16.62 -13.96
CA LYS A 335 0.51 18.07 -13.80
C LYS A 335 0.28 18.76 -15.14
N ALA A 336 1.03 18.36 -16.18
CA ALA A 336 0.85 18.82 -17.55
C ALA A 336 -0.56 18.52 -18.08
N ALA A 337 -1.00 17.27 -17.98
CA ALA A 337 -2.35 16.86 -18.38
C ALA A 337 -3.47 17.64 -17.64
N LYS A 338 -3.27 17.93 -16.36
CA LYS A 338 -4.22 18.71 -15.55
C LYS A 338 -4.30 20.17 -16.00
N LEU A 339 -3.17 20.78 -16.37
CA LEU A 339 -3.15 22.13 -16.92
C LEU A 339 -3.89 22.19 -18.26
N ARG A 340 -3.72 21.18 -19.13
CA ARG A 340 -4.48 21.06 -20.38
C ARG A 340 -5.98 20.93 -20.14
N LYS A 341 -6.43 20.06 -19.22
CA LYS A 341 -7.86 19.93 -18.86
C LYS A 341 -8.46 21.27 -18.39
N LYS A 342 -7.62 22.20 -17.92
CA LYS A 342 -7.99 23.56 -17.49
C LYS A 342 -7.79 24.64 -18.57
N GLY A 343 -7.41 24.27 -19.80
CA GLY A 343 -7.15 25.20 -20.89
C GLY A 343 -5.88 26.04 -20.75
N MET A 344 -4.93 25.66 -19.89
CA MET A 344 -3.68 26.38 -19.67
C MET A 344 -2.55 25.72 -20.48
N THR A 345 -1.86 26.49 -21.32
CA THR A 345 -0.66 26.03 -22.04
C THR A 345 0.57 26.05 -21.12
N ILE A 346 1.46 25.08 -21.30
CA ILE A 346 2.74 25.04 -20.60
C ILE A 346 3.63 26.09 -21.25
N ALA A 347 4.12 27.05 -20.48
CA ALA A 347 5.01 28.10 -20.98
C ALA A 347 6.28 27.46 -21.59
N GLY A 348 6.35 27.50 -22.92
CA GLY A 348 7.38 26.87 -23.74
C GLY A 348 7.14 27.02 -25.25
N GLU A 349 5.97 27.50 -25.68
CA GLU A 349 5.71 27.92 -27.08
C GLU A 349 5.85 29.45 -27.26
N ALA A 350 6.90 30.04 -26.70
CA ALA A 350 7.31 31.39 -27.05
C ALA A 350 8.82 31.39 -27.34
N LEU A 351 9.12 31.54 -28.63
CA LEU A 351 10.40 31.58 -29.35
C LEU A 351 10.97 30.22 -29.78
#